data_AF-A0A8X8WBP4-F1
#
_entry.id   AF-A0A8X8WBP4-F1
#
_cell.length_a   1.000
_cell.length_b   1.000
_cell.length_c   1.000
_cell.angle_alpha   90.00
_cell.angle_beta   90.00
_cell.angle_gamma   90.00
#
_symmetry.space_group_name_H-M   'P 1'
#
loop_
_entity.id
_entity.type
_entity.pdbx_description
1 polymer ?
#
loop_
_entity_poly.entity_id
_entity_poly.type
_entity_poly.pdbx_seq_one_letter_code
_entity_poly.pdbx_strand_id
1 'polypeptide(L)'
;MNPVHRHEHPEHLEKALDRRDFPGVDILICTADPYKEPPTDVINTALSVMAYDYQAEKLSVYVTDDGGSELTMFAFMEAARFGRLWLPFCRENKVIERCPHAYFSSTYDLTAKTLEIKVSEPWFLLYAFFFLGSYGQDCFDFISTRGTFRRWWSDQRMWLMRAPSAFGFGMVEYISKCLGMETHGFNVTSKVMEDEQSQRYDNGIFEFGVASPMFLPLASLVTLNLVAFLAGAVRVFEDGAFNAFFIQMFIAGFGVLNSFPIYGAMFLRRDSGRMPINTTLTSTLIVGTLFVLFDKIHV
;
A
#
# COMPACT_ATOMS: atom_id res chain seq x y z
N MET A 1 -42.26 -14.42 20.28
CA MET A 1 -42.17 -14.42 18.80
C MET A 1 -41.39 -15.66 18.39
N ASN A 2 -41.97 -16.56 17.59
CA ASN A 2 -41.21 -17.65 16.97
C ASN A 2 -40.52 -17.07 15.71
N PRO A 3 -39.19 -17.11 15.62
CA PRO A 3 -38.51 -16.65 14.42
C PRO A 3 -38.91 -17.56 13.24
N VAL A 4 -39.37 -16.92 12.15
CA VAL A 4 -39.64 -17.62 10.89
C VAL A 4 -38.31 -17.72 10.14
N HIS A 5 -37.80 -18.93 9.96
CA HIS A 5 -36.69 -19.18 9.05
C HIS A 5 -37.23 -19.34 7.63
N ARG A 6 -36.69 -18.52 6.71
CA ARG A 6 -36.92 -18.64 5.27
C ARG A 6 -35.66 -19.24 4.66
N HIS A 7 -35.86 -20.12 3.68
CA HIS A 7 -34.80 -20.66 2.84
C HIS A 7 -35.06 -20.21 1.39
N GLU A 8 -34.07 -19.58 0.79
CA GLU A 8 -34.06 -19.19 -0.61
C GLU A 8 -33.64 -20.35 -1.51
N HIS A 9 -34.35 -20.50 -2.64
CA HIS A 9 -34.10 -21.51 -3.66
C HIS A 9 -34.03 -20.85 -5.05
N PRO A 10 -32.96 -20.09 -5.34
CA PRO A 10 -32.84 -19.33 -6.59
C PRO A 10 -32.87 -20.23 -7.84
N GLU A 11 -32.45 -21.49 -7.73
CA GLU A 11 -32.50 -22.50 -8.79
C GLU A 11 -33.91 -22.82 -9.30
N HIS A 12 -34.95 -22.57 -8.50
CA HIS A 12 -36.33 -22.78 -8.94
C HIS A 12 -36.81 -21.66 -9.87
N LEU A 13 -36.25 -20.45 -9.76
CA LEU A 13 -36.66 -19.33 -10.60
C LEU A 13 -36.23 -19.56 -12.05
N GLU A 14 -34.99 -20.02 -12.27
CA GLU A 14 -34.47 -20.33 -13.61
C GLU A 14 -35.10 -21.58 -14.23
N LYS A 15 -35.68 -22.47 -13.42
CA LYS A 15 -36.45 -23.63 -13.92
C LYS A 15 -37.88 -23.28 -14.30
N ALA A 16 -38.46 -22.26 -13.66
CA ALA A 16 -39.86 -21.89 -13.82
C ALA A 16 -40.07 -20.81 -14.89
N LEU A 17 -39.09 -19.92 -15.07
CA LEU A 17 -39.17 -18.79 -15.99
C LEU A 17 -37.87 -18.67 -16.77
N ASP A 18 -37.99 -18.36 -18.07
CA ASP A 18 -36.84 -17.94 -18.84
C ASP A 18 -36.36 -16.57 -18.31
N ARG A 19 -35.05 -16.29 -18.35
CA ARG A 19 -34.50 -15.05 -17.80
C ARG A 19 -35.19 -13.83 -18.41
N ARG A 20 -35.57 -13.89 -19.69
CA ARG A 20 -36.27 -12.82 -20.42
C ARG A 20 -37.66 -12.50 -19.86
N ASP A 21 -38.24 -13.38 -19.06
CA ASP A 21 -39.58 -13.24 -18.49
C ASP A 21 -39.54 -12.87 -17.00
N PHE A 22 -38.34 -12.64 -16.45
CA PHE A 22 -38.18 -12.18 -15.07
C PHE A 22 -38.91 -10.83 -14.83
N PRO A 23 -39.51 -10.61 -13.65
CA PRO A 23 -40.23 -9.36 -13.37
C PRO A 23 -39.28 -8.17 -13.27
N GLY A 24 -39.81 -6.95 -13.41
CA GLY A 24 -39.08 -5.75 -12.96
C GLY A 24 -38.89 -5.77 -11.45
N VAL A 25 -37.73 -5.34 -10.97
CA VAL A 25 -37.39 -5.25 -9.55
C VAL A 25 -36.95 -3.83 -9.25
N ASP A 26 -37.70 -3.16 -8.38
CA ASP A 26 -37.35 -1.84 -7.85
C ASP A 26 -36.83 -2.01 -6.43
N ILE A 27 -35.65 -1.46 -6.16
CA ILE A 27 -35.00 -1.51 -4.85
C ILE A 27 -34.85 -0.08 -4.35
N LEU A 28 -35.39 0.19 -3.17
CA LEU A 28 -35.25 1.47 -2.48
C LEU A 28 -34.26 1.32 -1.33
N ILE A 29 -33.20 2.11 -1.36
CA ILE A 29 -32.20 2.24 -0.30
C ILE A 29 -32.48 3.56 0.42
N CYS A 30 -32.83 3.47 1.70
CA CYS A 30 -33.05 4.64 2.53
C CYS A 30 -31.84 4.89 3.42
N THR A 31 -31.44 6.14 3.55
CA THR A 31 -30.45 6.59 4.53
C THR A 31 -30.96 7.88 5.16
N ALA A 32 -30.77 8.05 6.46
CA ALA A 32 -31.31 9.21 7.18
C ALA A 32 -30.24 10.01 7.93
N ASP A 33 -29.17 9.37 8.38
CA ASP A 33 -28.14 10.02 9.20
C ASP A 33 -26.75 9.52 8.77
N PRO A 34 -25.94 10.37 8.10
CA PRO A 34 -24.62 9.97 7.59
C PRO A 34 -23.61 9.60 8.68
N TYR A 35 -23.90 9.89 9.95
CA TYR A 35 -23.04 9.47 11.07
C TYR A 35 -23.40 8.09 11.61
N LYS A 36 -24.67 7.66 11.45
CA LYS A 36 -25.12 6.32 11.83
C LYS A 36 -25.06 5.33 10.68
N GLU A 37 -25.29 5.82 9.47
CA GLU A 37 -25.23 5.11 8.20
C GLU A 37 -24.17 5.81 7.33
N PRO A 38 -22.88 5.52 7.57
CA PRO A 38 -21.80 6.18 6.84
C PRO A 38 -22.02 6.14 5.33
N PRO A 39 -21.79 7.23 4.59
CA PRO A 39 -21.96 7.26 3.14
C PRO A 39 -21.27 6.11 2.40
N THR A 40 -20.14 5.62 2.94
CA THR A 40 -19.41 4.44 2.45
C THR A 40 -20.28 3.19 2.41
N ASP A 41 -21.05 2.94 3.47
CA ASP A 41 -21.82 1.72 3.62
C ASP A 41 -23.04 1.77 2.71
N VAL A 42 -23.62 2.96 2.55
CA VAL A 42 -24.74 3.20 1.63
C VAL A 42 -24.30 3.02 0.18
N ILE A 43 -23.15 3.56 -0.24
CA ILE A 43 -22.65 3.35 -1.62
C ILE A 43 -22.23 1.90 -1.86
N ASN A 44 -21.66 1.21 -0.87
CA ASN A 44 -21.32 -0.20 -0.98
C ASN A 44 -22.58 -1.05 -1.18
N THR A 45 -23.64 -0.73 -0.43
CA THR A 45 -24.96 -1.35 -0.59
C THR A 45 -25.49 -1.10 -2.00
N ALA A 46 -25.53 0.14 -2.46
CA ALA A 46 -26.01 0.49 -3.80
C ALA A 46 -25.21 -0.20 -4.92
N LEU A 47 -23.88 -0.18 -4.86
CA LEU A 47 -23.01 -0.84 -5.83
C LEU A 47 -23.19 -2.36 -5.84
N SER A 48 -23.35 -2.98 -4.66
CA SER A 48 -23.59 -4.42 -4.55
C SER A 48 -24.91 -4.84 -5.19
N VAL A 49 -25.97 -4.05 -4.97
CA VAL A 49 -27.30 -4.26 -5.56
C VAL A 49 -27.25 -4.08 -7.08
N MET A 50 -26.64 -3.01 -7.56
CA MET A 50 -26.49 -2.76 -9.01
C MET A 50 -25.66 -3.85 -9.72
N ALA A 51 -24.78 -4.54 -8.98
CA ALA A 51 -23.97 -5.64 -9.49
C ALA A 51 -24.68 -7.00 -9.46
N TYR A 52 -25.96 -7.07 -9.05
CA TYR A 52 -26.73 -8.32 -9.06
C TYR A 52 -26.70 -9.00 -10.43
N ASP A 53 -26.73 -10.34 -10.43
CA ASP A 53 -26.93 -11.14 -11.65
C ASP A 53 -28.40 -11.07 -12.05
N TYR A 54 -28.78 -9.90 -12.56
CA TYR A 54 -30.10 -9.58 -13.07
C TYR A 54 -29.98 -8.73 -14.33
N GLN A 55 -31.05 -8.68 -15.12
CA GLN A 55 -31.08 -7.84 -16.32
C GLN A 55 -31.09 -6.37 -15.93
N ALA A 56 -30.15 -5.60 -16.47
CA ALA A 56 -30.00 -4.19 -16.12
C ALA A 56 -31.24 -3.36 -16.47
N GLU A 57 -31.97 -3.74 -17.53
CA GLU A 57 -33.22 -3.10 -17.95
C GLU A 57 -34.40 -3.37 -17.01
N LYS A 58 -34.26 -4.33 -16.09
CA LYS A 58 -35.30 -4.77 -15.16
C LYS A 58 -34.95 -4.52 -13.69
N LEU A 59 -33.82 -3.88 -13.43
CA LEU A 59 -33.36 -3.55 -12.09
C LEU A 59 -33.26 -2.04 -11.94
N SER A 60 -34.15 -1.47 -11.14
CA SER A 60 -34.10 -0.05 -10.78
C SER A 60 -33.65 0.08 -9.34
N VAL A 61 -32.64 0.91 -9.08
CA VAL A 61 -32.15 1.19 -7.73
C VAL A 61 -32.36 2.67 -7.44
N TYR A 62 -33.12 2.94 -6.38
CA TYR A 62 -33.42 4.28 -5.90
C TYR A 62 -32.76 4.50 -4.55
N VAL A 63 -32.19 5.68 -4.34
CA VAL A 63 -31.61 6.08 -3.07
C VAL A 63 -32.39 7.28 -2.56
N THR A 64 -32.94 7.18 -1.36
CA THR A 64 -33.55 8.30 -0.65
C THR A 64 -32.64 8.67 0.52
N ASP A 65 -32.15 9.90 0.49
CA ASP A 65 -31.38 10.50 1.58
C ASP A 65 -32.25 11.49 2.33
N ASP A 66 -32.91 10.99 3.37
CA ASP A 66 -33.81 11.79 4.22
C ASP A 66 -33.01 12.80 5.07
N GLY A 67 -31.70 12.58 5.21
CA GLY A 67 -30.79 13.48 5.90
C GLY A 67 -30.28 14.64 5.05
N GLY A 68 -30.47 14.59 3.73
CA GLY A 68 -30.00 15.63 2.79
C GLY A 68 -28.49 15.89 2.89
N SER A 69 -27.70 14.84 3.08
CA SER A 69 -26.28 14.91 3.38
C SER A 69 -25.45 15.20 2.13
N GLU A 70 -24.73 16.33 2.14
CA GLU A 70 -23.76 16.66 1.07
C GLU A 70 -22.69 15.57 0.91
N LEU A 71 -22.28 14.94 2.02
CA LEU A 71 -21.31 13.84 2.00
C LEU A 71 -21.87 12.60 1.30
N THR A 72 -23.15 12.29 1.52
CA THR A 72 -23.84 11.17 0.84
C THR A 72 -23.94 11.44 -0.65
N MET A 73 -24.34 12.66 -1.04
CA MET A 73 -24.38 13.06 -2.45
C MET A 73 -23.00 12.93 -3.12
N PHE A 74 -21.95 13.46 -2.49
CA PHE A 74 -20.58 13.36 -3.01
C PHE A 74 -20.13 11.90 -3.15
N ALA A 75 -20.37 11.07 -2.13
CA ALA A 75 -20.06 9.65 -2.18
C ALA A 75 -20.74 8.96 -3.36
N PHE A 76 -22.02 9.26 -3.63
CA PHE A 76 -22.74 8.70 -4.77
C PHE A 76 -22.25 9.19 -6.13
N MET A 77 -21.81 10.45 -6.25
CA MET A 77 -21.18 10.94 -7.47
C MET A 77 -19.90 10.15 -7.81
N GLU A 78 -19.06 9.91 -6.82
CA GLU A 78 -17.83 9.14 -7.02
C GLU A 78 -18.13 7.63 -7.20
N ALA A 79 -19.11 7.08 -6.48
CA ALA A 79 -19.58 5.71 -6.68
C ALA A 79 -20.14 5.47 -8.09
N ALA A 80 -20.83 6.46 -8.67
CA ALA A 80 -21.32 6.37 -10.05
C ALA A 80 -20.17 6.31 -11.08
N ARG A 81 -19.05 7.00 -10.83
CA ARG A 81 -17.83 6.89 -11.65
C ARG A 81 -17.19 5.51 -11.50
N PHE A 82 -17.00 5.08 -10.25
CA PHE A 82 -16.43 3.77 -9.92
C PHE A 82 -17.27 2.61 -10.49
N GLY A 83 -18.61 2.71 -10.43
CA GLY A 83 -19.54 1.72 -10.95
C GLY A 83 -19.36 1.40 -12.44
N ARG A 84 -18.82 2.34 -13.24
CA ARG A 84 -18.50 2.09 -14.65
C ARG A 84 -17.43 1.02 -14.84
N LEU A 85 -16.52 0.87 -13.87
CA LEU A 85 -15.48 -0.15 -13.86
C LEU A 85 -15.95 -1.40 -13.10
N TRP A 86 -16.58 -1.20 -11.94
CA TRP A 86 -16.96 -2.29 -11.03
C TRP A 86 -18.07 -3.19 -11.58
N LEU A 87 -19.14 -2.63 -12.13
CA LEU A 87 -20.30 -3.43 -12.56
C LEU A 87 -19.97 -4.39 -13.72
N PRO A 88 -19.24 -3.97 -14.78
CA PRO A 88 -18.78 -4.91 -15.81
C PRO A 88 -17.81 -5.95 -15.24
N PHE A 89 -16.87 -5.54 -14.37
CA PHE A 89 -15.91 -6.44 -13.75
C PHE A 89 -16.61 -7.58 -12.98
N CYS A 90 -17.64 -7.26 -12.18
CA CYS A 90 -18.41 -8.26 -11.44
C CYS A 90 -19.09 -9.27 -12.37
N ARG A 91 -19.68 -8.81 -13.48
CA ARG A 91 -20.38 -9.66 -14.45
C ARG A 91 -19.43 -10.56 -15.22
N GLU A 92 -18.32 -10.00 -15.72
CA GLU A 92 -17.32 -10.73 -16.52
C GLU A 92 -16.62 -11.81 -15.69
N ASN A 93 -16.27 -11.50 -14.44
CA ASN A 93 -15.51 -12.41 -13.57
C ASN A 93 -16.41 -13.26 -12.66
N LYS A 94 -17.74 -13.19 -12.83
CA LYS A 94 -18.73 -13.91 -12.01
C LYS A 94 -18.48 -13.75 -10.51
N VAL A 95 -18.21 -12.52 -10.09
CA VAL A 95 -17.89 -12.19 -8.70
C VAL A 95 -19.09 -12.52 -7.81
N ILE A 96 -18.84 -13.36 -6.79
CA ILE A 96 -19.84 -13.75 -5.81
C ILE A 96 -20.03 -12.63 -4.77
N GLU A 97 -18.92 -12.14 -4.19
CA GLU A 97 -18.93 -11.04 -3.23
C GLU A 97 -18.94 -9.69 -3.96
N ARG A 98 -20.13 -9.11 -4.14
CA ARG A 98 -20.34 -7.92 -4.97
C ARG A 98 -20.24 -6.60 -4.23
N CYS A 99 -20.19 -6.65 -2.89
CA CYS A 99 -19.87 -5.48 -2.09
C CYS A 99 -18.40 -5.12 -2.31
N PRO A 100 -18.07 -3.93 -2.86
CA PRO A 100 -16.69 -3.55 -3.12
C PRO A 100 -15.81 -3.67 -1.87
N HIS A 101 -16.28 -3.15 -0.74
CA HIS A 101 -15.53 -3.22 0.52
C HIS A 101 -15.23 -4.66 0.95
N ALA A 102 -16.21 -5.56 0.89
CA ALA A 102 -16.01 -6.97 1.26
C ALA A 102 -15.08 -7.70 0.28
N TYR A 103 -15.21 -7.41 -1.02
CA TYR A 103 -14.35 -7.98 -2.05
C TYR A 103 -12.88 -7.55 -1.90
N PHE A 104 -12.61 -6.26 -1.68
CA PHE A 104 -11.22 -5.78 -1.53
C PHE A 104 -10.62 -6.05 -0.15
N SER A 105 -11.44 -6.40 0.84
CA SER A 105 -10.98 -6.80 2.18
C SER A 105 -10.69 -8.30 2.28
N SER A 106 -11.16 -9.11 1.33
CA SER A 106 -10.90 -10.55 1.28
C SER A 106 -9.62 -10.86 0.49
N THR A 107 -9.02 -12.01 0.78
CA THR A 107 -7.73 -12.45 0.22
C THR A 107 -7.89 -12.99 -1.22
N TYR A 108 -8.64 -12.30 -2.08
CA TYR A 108 -8.68 -12.65 -3.50
C TYR A 108 -7.35 -12.31 -4.17
N ASP A 109 -6.95 -13.12 -5.16
CA ASP A 109 -5.73 -12.90 -5.95
C ASP A 109 -5.68 -11.46 -6.48
N LEU A 110 -4.67 -10.71 -6.05
CA LEU A 110 -4.40 -9.35 -6.52
C LEU A 110 -3.94 -9.41 -7.99
N THR A 111 -4.89 -9.59 -8.90
CA THR A 111 -4.66 -9.44 -10.32
C THR A 111 -4.49 -7.96 -10.68
N ALA A 112 -3.81 -7.66 -11.79
CA ALA A 112 -3.63 -6.29 -12.26
C ALA A 112 -4.98 -5.53 -12.39
N LYS A 113 -6.02 -6.20 -12.91
CA LYS A 113 -7.38 -5.62 -13.04
C LYS A 113 -8.00 -5.28 -11.68
N THR A 114 -7.83 -6.13 -10.66
CA THR A 114 -8.29 -5.87 -9.29
C THR A 114 -7.56 -4.68 -8.66
N LEU A 115 -6.26 -4.57 -8.88
CA LEU A 115 -5.47 -3.42 -8.44
C LEU A 115 -5.94 -2.11 -9.08
N GLU A 116 -6.15 -2.10 -10.40
CA GLU A 116 -6.58 -0.90 -11.15
C GLU A 116 -7.93 -0.38 -10.64
N ILE A 117 -8.86 -1.28 -10.35
CA ILE A 117 -10.15 -0.92 -9.75
C ILE A 117 -9.93 -0.34 -8.35
N LYS A 118 -9.07 -0.95 -7.52
CA LYS A 118 -8.75 -0.45 -6.18
C LYS A 118 -8.10 0.95 -6.19
N VAL A 119 -7.22 1.23 -7.15
CA VAL A 119 -6.60 2.57 -7.33
C VAL A 119 -7.65 3.61 -7.77
N SER A 120 -8.69 3.17 -8.47
CA SER A 120 -9.80 4.03 -8.89
C SER A 120 -10.81 4.31 -7.78
N GLU A 121 -10.59 3.81 -6.56
CA GLU A 121 -11.46 4.12 -5.42
C GLU A 121 -11.39 5.61 -5.05
N PRO A 122 -12.53 6.23 -4.69
CA PRO A 122 -12.60 7.66 -4.39
C PRO A 122 -11.64 8.09 -3.25
N TRP A 123 -11.37 7.19 -2.31
CA TRP A 123 -10.50 7.42 -1.16
C TRP A 123 -9.01 7.51 -1.50
N PHE A 124 -8.60 6.98 -2.67
CA PHE A 124 -7.21 7.05 -3.09
C PHE A 124 -6.72 8.51 -3.14
N LEU A 125 -7.55 9.42 -3.66
CA LEU A 125 -7.22 10.85 -3.73
C LEU A 125 -7.06 11.46 -2.33
N LEU A 126 -7.85 11.02 -1.35
CA LEU A 126 -7.75 11.47 0.03
C LEU A 126 -6.42 11.00 0.67
N TYR A 127 -6.04 9.73 0.47
CA TYR A 127 -4.75 9.23 0.94
C TYR A 127 -3.58 9.95 0.27
N ALA A 128 -3.65 10.19 -1.04
CA ALA A 128 -2.64 10.95 -1.76
C ALA A 128 -2.55 12.40 -1.23
N PHE A 129 -3.69 13.04 -0.95
CA PHE A 129 -3.73 14.37 -0.36
C PHE A 129 -3.10 14.41 1.03
N PHE A 130 -3.43 13.47 1.92
CA PHE A 130 -2.81 13.41 3.26
C PHE A 130 -1.31 13.09 3.20
N PHE A 131 -0.90 12.18 2.31
CA PHE A 131 0.50 11.86 2.10
C PHE A 131 1.27 13.10 1.61
N LEU A 132 0.82 13.75 0.53
CA LEU A 132 1.47 14.93 0.00
C LEU A 132 1.39 16.12 0.96
N GLY A 133 0.27 16.28 1.65
CA GLY A 133 0.03 17.34 2.63
C GLY A 133 0.94 17.21 3.85
N SER A 134 1.10 16.01 4.41
CA SER A 134 2.00 15.77 5.54
C SER A 134 3.47 16.00 5.17
N TYR A 135 3.92 15.49 4.01
CA TYR A 135 5.27 15.76 3.49
C TYR A 135 5.48 17.23 3.18
N GLY A 136 4.49 17.89 2.60
CA GLY A 136 4.53 19.32 2.28
C GLY A 136 4.62 20.19 3.52
N GLN A 137 3.80 19.89 4.54
CA GLN A 137 3.82 20.58 5.82
C GLN A 137 5.15 20.38 6.55
N ASP A 138 5.64 19.15 6.64
CA ASP A 138 6.93 18.83 7.26
C ASP A 138 8.09 19.57 6.55
N CYS A 139 8.08 19.60 5.21
CA CYS A 139 9.03 20.37 4.41
C CYS A 139 8.96 21.88 4.72
N PHE A 140 7.75 22.42 4.79
CA PHE A 140 7.52 23.83 5.08
C PHE A 140 8.03 24.21 6.49
N ASP A 141 7.74 23.39 7.49
CA ASP A 141 8.19 23.61 8.87
C ASP A 141 9.72 23.52 8.98
N PHE A 142 10.33 22.55 8.29
CA PHE A 142 11.78 22.37 8.23
C PHE A 142 12.48 23.58 7.60
N ILE A 143 11.94 24.12 6.49
CA ILE A 143 12.52 25.30 5.83
C ILE A 143 12.30 26.57 6.68
N SER A 144 11.12 26.73 7.29
CA SER A 144 10.78 27.88 8.13
C SER A 144 11.70 28.03 9.35
N THR A 145 12.25 26.92 9.86
CA THR A 145 13.22 26.90 10.96
C THR A 145 14.69 27.09 10.52
N ARG A 146 14.91 27.74 9.35
CA ARG A 146 16.22 27.96 8.70
C ARG A 146 16.90 26.68 8.22
N GLY A 147 16.14 25.61 7.98
CA GLY A 147 16.59 24.43 7.25
C GLY A 147 16.71 24.69 5.74
N THR A 148 17.27 23.72 5.02
CA THR A 148 17.30 23.72 3.55
C THR A 148 16.56 22.51 3.02
N PHE A 149 16.01 22.59 1.80
CA PHE A 149 15.36 21.44 1.15
C PHE A 149 16.27 20.21 1.10
N ARG A 150 17.58 20.41 0.88
CA ARG A 150 18.57 19.33 0.89
C ARG A 150 18.67 18.64 2.26
N ARG A 151 18.63 19.41 3.35
CA ARG A 151 18.66 18.88 4.72
C ARG A 151 17.34 18.16 5.05
N TRP A 152 16.20 18.74 4.67
CA TRP A 152 14.89 18.10 4.79
C TRP A 152 14.85 16.74 4.07
N TRP A 153 15.27 16.71 2.80
CA TRP A 153 15.32 15.46 2.04
C TRP A 153 16.28 14.44 2.67
N SER A 154 17.40 14.90 3.24
CA SER A 154 18.30 14.03 4.00
C SER A 154 17.65 13.47 5.27
N ASP A 155 16.77 14.23 5.92
CA ASP A 155 16.01 13.77 7.08
C ASP A 155 14.98 12.68 6.70
N GLN A 156 14.30 12.84 5.56
CA GLN A 156 13.44 11.78 5.00
C GLN A 156 14.19 10.46 4.79
N ARG A 157 15.43 10.53 4.31
CA ARG A 157 16.31 9.36 4.18
C ARG A 157 16.67 8.75 5.53
N MET A 158 16.90 9.58 6.55
CA MET A 158 17.21 9.10 7.89
C MET A 158 16.07 8.29 8.48
N TRP A 159 14.82 8.65 8.20
CA TRP A 159 13.66 7.87 8.63
C TRP A 159 13.70 6.43 8.08
N LEU A 160 13.97 6.30 6.76
CA LEU A 160 14.13 4.99 6.10
C LEU A 160 15.30 4.18 6.67
N MET A 161 16.41 4.84 7.04
CA MET A 161 17.57 4.17 7.61
C MET A 161 17.34 3.70 9.05
N ARG A 162 16.71 4.53 9.90
CA ARG A 162 16.52 4.27 11.34
C ARG A 162 15.60 3.08 11.60
N ALA A 163 14.57 2.90 10.78
CA ALA A 163 13.57 1.85 10.96
C ALA A 163 14.16 0.41 10.97
N PRO A 164 14.88 -0.06 9.93
CA PRO A 164 15.47 -1.40 9.93
C PRO A 164 16.76 -1.51 10.76
N SER A 165 17.34 -0.38 11.20
CA SER A 165 18.55 -0.36 12.01
C SER A 165 18.23 -0.10 13.48
N ALA A 166 18.41 1.13 13.97
CA ALA A 166 18.30 1.48 15.37
C ALA A 166 16.98 1.03 16.02
N PHE A 167 15.84 1.22 15.36
CA PHE A 167 14.55 0.83 15.91
C PHE A 167 14.35 -0.69 15.93
N GLY A 168 14.74 -1.39 14.85
CA GLY A 168 14.71 -2.85 14.81
C GLY A 168 15.55 -3.49 15.92
N PHE A 169 16.80 -3.05 16.07
CA PHE A 169 17.67 -3.55 17.14
C PHE A 169 17.17 -3.15 18.54
N GLY A 170 16.69 -1.92 18.71
CA GLY A 170 16.12 -1.47 19.97
C GLY A 170 14.87 -2.25 20.39
N MET A 171 14.03 -2.63 19.43
CA MET A 171 12.86 -3.48 19.69
C MET A 171 13.27 -4.89 20.12
N VAL A 172 14.26 -5.50 19.45
CA VAL A 172 14.80 -6.82 19.83
C VAL A 172 15.40 -6.77 21.23
N GLU A 173 16.17 -5.72 21.55
CA GLU A 173 16.74 -5.52 22.89
C GLU A 173 15.64 -5.37 23.95
N TYR A 174 14.61 -4.58 23.66
CA TYR A 174 13.47 -4.38 24.57
C TYR A 174 12.74 -5.71 24.85
N ILE A 175 12.43 -6.49 23.81
CA ILE A 175 11.80 -7.80 23.95
C ILE A 175 12.70 -8.75 24.76
N SER A 176 14.00 -8.76 24.49
CA SER A 176 14.96 -9.60 25.20
C SER A 176 14.99 -9.28 26.70
N LYS A 177 14.93 -7.98 27.07
CA LYS A 177 14.79 -7.54 28.47
C LYS A 177 13.48 -7.99 29.10
N CYS A 178 12.36 -7.88 28.38
CA CYS A 178 11.06 -8.37 28.85
C CYS A 178 11.06 -9.89 29.12
N LEU A 179 11.89 -10.65 28.39
CA LEU A 179 12.08 -12.09 28.59
C LEU A 179 13.14 -12.45 29.64
N GLY A 180 13.74 -11.46 30.31
CA GLY A 180 14.75 -11.68 31.34
C GLY A 180 16.15 -12.05 30.83
N MET A 181 16.44 -11.79 29.55
CA MET A 181 17.79 -12.01 28.99
C MET A 181 18.70 -10.82 29.31
N GLU A 182 19.96 -11.11 29.68
CA GLU A 182 20.98 -10.08 29.79
C GLU A 182 21.31 -9.50 28.41
N THR A 183 21.26 -8.17 28.31
CA THR A 183 21.60 -7.44 27.08
C THR A 183 23.01 -6.89 27.16
N HIS A 184 23.79 -7.01 26.08
CA HIS A 184 25.14 -6.43 26.01
C HIS A 184 25.10 -4.90 26.15
N GLY A 185 26.02 -4.36 26.96
CA GLY A 185 26.19 -2.91 27.14
C GLY A 185 26.71 -2.22 25.87
N PHE A 186 26.40 -0.93 25.74
CA PHE A 186 26.84 -0.11 24.62
C PHE A 186 28.31 0.31 24.79
N ASN A 187 29.18 -0.05 23.85
CA ASN A 187 30.55 0.46 23.82
C ASN A 187 30.60 1.77 23.02
N VAL A 188 31.00 2.86 23.69
CA VAL A 188 31.09 4.18 23.06
C VAL A 188 32.29 4.20 22.12
N THR A 189 32.04 4.17 20.82
CA THR A 189 33.09 4.42 19.82
C THR A 189 33.58 5.86 19.93
N SER A 190 34.90 6.07 19.96
CA SER A 190 35.48 7.40 19.94
C SER A 190 35.10 8.14 18.66
N LYS A 191 34.68 9.40 18.79
CA LYS A 191 34.27 10.26 17.67
C LYS A 191 35.44 11.05 17.09
N VAL A 192 36.60 10.41 16.90
CA VAL A 192 37.71 11.06 16.19
C VAL A 192 37.43 10.91 14.71
N MET A 193 37.08 12.01 14.05
CA MET A 193 36.83 12.02 12.60
C MET A 193 38.13 12.33 11.87
N GLU A 194 38.50 11.46 10.95
CA GLU A 194 39.59 11.73 10.00
C GLU A 194 39.17 12.84 9.02
N ASP A 195 40.14 13.60 8.49
CA ASP A 195 39.87 14.74 7.61
C ASP A 195 39.01 14.35 6.38
N GLU A 196 39.23 13.17 5.81
CA GLU A 196 38.43 12.64 4.71
C GLU A 196 36.96 12.38 5.10
N GLN A 197 36.74 11.88 6.32
CA GLN A 197 35.40 11.64 6.86
C GLN A 197 34.67 12.97 7.12
N SER A 198 35.39 13.99 7.61
CA SER A 198 34.85 15.35 7.78
C SER A 198 34.43 15.96 6.45
N GLN A 199 35.27 15.87 5.42
CA GLN A 199 34.93 16.39 4.08
C GLN A 199 33.69 15.71 3.49
N ARG A 200 33.51 14.40 3.70
CA ARG A 200 32.31 13.69 3.28
C ARG A 200 31.07 14.19 4.01
N TYR A 201 31.17 14.38 5.32
CA TYR A 201 30.09 14.92 6.14
C TYR A 201 29.65 16.31 5.65
N ASP A 202 30.60 17.22 5.43
CA ASP A 202 30.32 18.59 4.95
C ASP A 202 29.67 18.59 3.55
N ASN A 203 30.05 17.63 2.72
CA ASN A 203 29.46 17.40 1.41
C ASN A 203 28.12 16.65 1.45
N GLY A 204 27.60 16.29 2.63
CA GLY A 204 26.32 15.58 2.79
C GLY A 204 26.36 14.15 2.24
N ILE A 205 27.52 13.50 2.28
CA ILE A 205 27.74 12.13 1.86
C ILE A 205 27.69 11.23 3.09
N PHE A 206 26.85 10.19 3.05
CA PHE A 206 26.73 9.22 4.14
C PHE A 206 27.99 8.36 4.28
N GLU A 207 28.34 8.06 5.52
CA GLU A 207 29.51 7.29 5.92
C GLU A 207 29.09 5.86 6.28
N PHE A 208 29.62 4.86 5.54
CA PHE A 208 29.32 3.45 5.75
C PHE A 208 30.57 2.58 5.91
N GLY A 209 31.77 3.18 5.98
CA GLY A 209 33.05 2.45 6.01
C GLY A 209 33.26 1.54 7.21
N VAL A 210 32.73 1.94 8.36
CA VAL A 210 32.88 1.19 9.62
C VAL A 210 31.86 0.05 9.67
N ALA A 211 32.34 -1.19 9.70
CA ALA A 211 31.46 -2.36 9.76
C ALA A 211 30.53 -2.31 10.97
N SER A 212 29.23 -2.48 10.71
CA SER A 212 28.19 -2.47 11.73
C SER A 212 27.14 -3.54 11.43
N PRO A 213 26.67 -4.30 12.45
CA PRO A 213 25.57 -5.25 12.27
C PRO A 213 24.27 -4.56 11.84
N MET A 214 24.12 -3.27 12.12
CA MET A 214 22.97 -2.45 11.71
C MET A 214 22.86 -2.27 10.19
N PHE A 215 23.97 -2.43 9.47
CA PHE A 215 23.97 -2.28 8.01
C PHE A 215 23.37 -3.49 7.31
N LEU A 216 23.41 -4.69 7.90
CA LEU A 216 22.90 -5.89 7.26
C LEU A 216 21.39 -5.83 6.96
N PRO A 217 20.49 -5.53 7.92
CA PRO A 217 19.06 -5.42 7.63
C PRO A 217 18.75 -4.24 6.72
N LEU A 218 19.44 -3.11 6.89
CA LEU A 218 19.31 -1.95 6.00
C LEU A 218 19.65 -2.31 4.55
N ALA A 219 20.84 -2.91 4.32
CA ALA A 219 21.31 -3.31 3.01
C ALA A 219 20.40 -4.36 2.36
N SER A 220 19.88 -5.31 3.14
CA SER A 220 18.94 -6.32 2.66
C SER A 220 17.62 -5.69 2.24
N LEU A 221 17.06 -4.78 3.05
CA LEU A 221 15.80 -4.10 2.75
C LEU A 221 15.90 -3.25 1.48
N VAL A 222 16.95 -2.43 1.34
CA VAL A 222 17.10 -1.58 0.15
C VAL A 222 17.37 -2.43 -1.09
N THR A 223 18.14 -3.52 -0.98
CA THR A 223 18.37 -4.44 -2.11
C THR A 223 17.07 -5.11 -2.55
N LEU A 224 16.26 -5.59 -1.60
CA LEU A 224 14.95 -6.16 -1.89
C LEU A 224 14.04 -5.14 -2.58
N ASN A 225 13.98 -3.90 -2.08
CA ASN A 225 13.15 -2.85 -2.66
C ASN A 225 13.62 -2.46 -4.08
N LEU A 226 14.93 -2.43 -4.34
CA LEU A 226 15.48 -2.21 -5.67
C LEU A 226 15.09 -3.32 -6.65
N VAL A 227 15.26 -4.58 -6.26
CA VAL A 227 14.89 -5.73 -7.09
C VAL A 227 13.39 -5.74 -7.38
N ALA A 228 12.56 -5.51 -6.36
CA ALA A 228 11.11 -5.43 -6.51
C ALA A 228 10.68 -4.30 -7.46
N PHE A 229 11.28 -3.11 -7.33
CA PHE A 229 10.99 -1.98 -8.23
C PHE A 229 11.38 -2.30 -9.68
N LEU A 230 12.56 -2.88 -9.92
CA LEU A 230 13.00 -3.23 -11.27
C LEU A 230 12.13 -4.34 -11.88
N ALA A 231 11.82 -5.39 -11.13
CA ALA A 231 10.94 -6.46 -11.58
C ALA A 231 9.51 -5.96 -11.86
N GLY A 232 8.99 -5.08 -10.99
CA GLY A 232 7.69 -4.44 -11.20
C GLY A 232 7.67 -3.53 -12.43
N ALA A 233 8.74 -2.77 -12.67
CA ALA A 233 8.86 -1.91 -13.86
C ALA A 233 8.84 -2.72 -15.16
N VAL A 234 9.54 -3.87 -15.20
CA VAL A 234 9.51 -4.78 -16.36
C VAL A 234 8.10 -5.31 -16.60
N ARG A 235 7.43 -5.81 -15.55
CA ARG A 235 6.04 -6.31 -15.66
C ARG A 235 5.07 -5.25 -16.13
N VAL A 236 5.15 -4.03 -15.60
CA VAL A 236 4.29 -2.92 -16.03
C VAL A 236 4.48 -2.59 -17.51
N PHE A 237 5.71 -2.67 -18.01
CA PHE A 237 6.01 -2.41 -19.41
C PHE A 237 5.49 -3.53 -20.32
N GLU A 238 5.62 -4.79 -19.91
CA GLU A 238 5.16 -5.96 -20.67
C GLU A 238 3.63 -6.08 -20.70
N ASP A 239 2.97 -5.92 -19.56
CA ASP A 239 1.52 -6.11 -19.43
C ASP A 239 0.70 -4.86 -19.76
N GLY A 240 1.36 -3.70 -19.95
CA GLY A 240 0.69 -2.40 -20.14
C GLY A 240 -0.15 -1.94 -18.94
N ALA A 241 -0.02 -2.60 -17.79
CA ALA A 241 -0.87 -2.43 -16.61
C ALA A 241 -0.35 -1.35 -15.65
N PHE A 242 -0.05 -0.15 -16.18
CA PHE A 242 0.50 0.95 -15.38
C PHE A 242 -0.42 1.38 -14.24
N ASN A 243 -1.72 1.52 -14.51
CA ASN A 243 -2.71 1.93 -13.51
C ASN A 243 -2.82 0.93 -12.36
N ALA A 244 -2.67 -0.36 -12.66
CA ALA A 244 -2.74 -1.42 -11.67
C ALA A 244 -1.62 -1.28 -10.64
N PHE A 245 -0.37 -1.29 -11.09
CA PHE A 245 0.78 -1.29 -10.19
C PHE A 245 1.26 0.10 -9.79
N PHE A 246 0.51 1.16 -10.14
CA PHE A 246 0.94 2.55 -9.95
C PHE A 246 1.39 2.83 -8.50
N ILE A 247 0.59 2.44 -7.52
CA ILE A 247 0.88 2.70 -6.10
C ILE A 247 2.11 1.92 -5.64
N GLN A 248 2.19 0.63 -5.97
CA GLN A 248 3.34 -0.20 -5.60
C GLN A 248 4.63 0.34 -6.23
N MET A 249 4.57 0.73 -7.50
CA MET A 249 5.68 1.33 -8.22
C MET A 249 6.06 2.69 -7.65
N PHE A 250 5.09 3.51 -7.27
CA PHE A 250 5.32 4.80 -6.63
C PHE A 250 6.01 4.63 -5.27
N ILE A 251 5.50 3.74 -4.40
CA ILE A 251 6.08 3.50 -3.06
C ILE A 251 7.47 2.89 -3.18
N ALA A 252 7.63 1.84 -3.99
CA ALA A 252 8.92 1.20 -4.21
C ALA A 252 9.93 2.17 -4.82
N GLY A 253 9.50 2.95 -5.82
CA GLY A 253 10.30 4.00 -6.46
C GLY A 253 10.72 5.11 -5.49
N PHE A 254 9.80 5.57 -4.63
CA PHE A 254 10.11 6.54 -3.58
C PHE A 254 11.15 5.99 -2.60
N GLY A 255 11.03 4.71 -2.21
CA GLY A 255 12.02 4.02 -1.40
C GLY A 255 13.38 3.89 -2.10
N VAL A 256 13.40 3.59 -3.41
CA VAL A 256 14.63 3.54 -4.23
C VAL A 256 15.31 4.91 -4.31
N LEU A 257 14.55 5.98 -4.57
CA LEU A 257 15.07 7.35 -4.64
C LEU A 257 15.69 7.81 -3.31
N ASN A 258 15.04 7.48 -2.18
CA ASN A 258 15.58 7.79 -0.86
C ASN A 258 16.80 6.91 -0.50
N SER A 259 16.85 5.68 -1.01
CA SER A 259 17.97 4.75 -0.80
C SER A 259 19.17 4.99 -1.73
N PHE A 260 19.09 5.93 -2.67
CA PHE A 260 20.14 6.15 -3.68
C PHE A 260 21.57 6.27 -3.09
N PRO A 261 21.82 7.02 -2.00
CA PRO A 261 23.15 7.08 -1.39
C PRO A 261 23.64 5.73 -0.84
N ILE A 262 22.73 4.86 -0.41
CA ILE A 262 23.03 3.53 0.12
C ILE A 262 23.45 2.62 -1.04
N TYR A 263 22.72 2.62 -2.16
CA TYR A 263 23.16 1.89 -3.36
C TYR A 263 24.51 2.38 -3.86
N GLY A 264 24.74 3.70 -3.81
CA GLY A 264 26.04 4.29 -4.08
C GLY A 264 27.14 3.70 -3.18
N ALA A 265 26.89 3.59 -1.88
CA ALA A 265 27.82 3.00 -0.92
C ALA A 265 28.01 1.48 -1.08
N MET A 266 26.99 0.75 -1.55
CA MET A 266 27.07 -0.71 -1.75
C MET A 266 27.81 -1.08 -3.05
N PHE A 267 27.46 -0.43 -4.16
CA PHE A 267 27.80 -0.89 -5.50
C PHE A 267 28.72 0.04 -6.28
N LEU A 268 28.66 1.36 -6.07
CA LEU A 268 29.31 2.34 -6.95
C LEU A 268 30.61 2.93 -6.37
N ARG A 269 30.64 3.17 -5.05
CA ARG A 269 31.75 3.83 -4.36
C ARG A 269 32.95 2.89 -4.19
N ARG A 270 34.15 3.49 -4.21
CA ARG A 270 35.45 2.82 -3.99
C ARG A 270 36.30 3.50 -2.91
N ASP A 271 35.75 4.50 -2.24
CA ASP A 271 36.42 5.26 -1.18
C ASP A 271 36.27 4.57 0.19
N SER A 272 36.93 5.11 1.21
CA SER A 272 36.91 4.61 2.59
C SER A 272 35.50 4.60 3.21
N GLY A 273 34.58 5.42 2.71
CA GLY A 273 33.20 5.45 3.20
C GLY A 273 32.21 4.51 2.50
N ARG A 274 32.73 3.59 1.67
CA ARG A 274 31.96 2.49 1.06
C ARG A 274 31.46 1.51 2.13
N MET A 275 30.26 0.96 1.93
CA MET A 275 29.77 -0.12 2.78
C MET A 275 30.68 -1.37 2.69
N PRO A 276 31.00 -2.06 3.80
CA PRO A 276 31.81 -3.25 3.79
C PRO A 276 31.30 -4.29 2.80
N ILE A 277 32.22 -4.82 1.98
CA ILE A 277 31.91 -5.78 0.92
C ILE A 277 31.19 -7.01 1.48
N ASN A 278 31.62 -7.51 2.64
CA ASN A 278 30.98 -8.66 3.29
C ASN A 278 29.51 -8.40 3.60
N THR A 279 29.15 -7.18 4.03
CA THR A 279 27.75 -6.81 4.29
C THR A 279 26.93 -6.77 3.00
N THR A 280 27.49 -6.19 1.94
CA THR A 280 26.85 -6.15 0.62
C THR A 280 26.64 -7.55 0.04
N LEU A 281 27.63 -8.43 0.11
CA LEU A 281 27.51 -9.82 -0.35
C LEU A 281 26.50 -10.61 0.49
N THR A 282 26.55 -10.50 1.82
CA THR A 282 25.63 -11.24 2.70
C THR A 282 24.19 -10.77 2.51
N SER A 283 23.94 -9.46 2.44
CA SER A 283 22.60 -8.92 2.19
C SER A 283 22.03 -9.32 0.83
N THR A 284 22.83 -9.26 -0.22
CA THR A 284 22.39 -9.70 -1.57
C THR A 284 22.11 -11.20 -1.62
N LEU A 285 22.90 -12.04 -0.95
CA LEU A 285 22.65 -13.48 -0.84
C LEU A 285 21.36 -13.80 -0.06
N ILE A 286 21.11 -13.09 1.06
CA ILE A 286 19.87 -13.24 1.83
C ILE A 286 18.65 -12.91 0.96
N VAL A 287 18.68 -11.78 0.25
CA VAL A 287 17.59 -11.36 -0.64
C VAL A 287 17.39 -12.35 -1.78
N GLY A 288 18.49 -12.81 -2.41
CA GLY A 288 18.41 -13.82 -3.46
C GLY A 288 17.80 -15.15 -2.98
N THR A 289 18.15 -15.59 -1.77
CA THR A 289 17.58 -16.81 -1.16
C THR A 289 16.10 -16.65 -0.86
N LEU A 290 15.70 -15.50 -0.29
CA LEU A 290 14.30 -15.17 -0.05
C LEU A 290 13.50 -15.20 -1.36
N PHE A 291 14.02 -14.59 -2.42
CA PHE A 291 13.36 -14.56 -3.72
C PHE A 291 13.09 -15.97 -4.28
N VAL A 292 14.11 -16.85 -4.23
CA VAL A 292 13.97 -18.25 -4.67
C VAL A 292 12.98 -19.04 -3.81
N LEU A 293 12.94 -18.78 -2.50
CA LEU A 293 11.98 -19.43 -1.61
C LEU A 293 10.54 -18.98 -1.90
N PHE A 294 10.32 -17.69 -2.11
CA PHE A 294 9.00 -17.16 -2.46
C PHE A 294 8.48 -17.70 -3.80
N ASP A 295 9.35 -17.79 -4.81
CA ASP A 295 8.99 -18.35 -6.11
C ASP A 295 8.55 -19.83 -6.00
N LYS A 296 9.22 -20.61 -5.14
CA LYS A 296 8.86 -22.01 -4.88
C LYS A 296 7.57 -22.23 -4.08
N ILE A 297 7.09 -21.21 -3.35
CA ILE A 297 5.87 -21.31 -2.53
C ILE A 297 4.61 -21.03 -3.37
N HIS A 298 4.76 -20.41 -4.55
CA HIS A 298 3.67 -20.04 -5.44
C HIS A 298 3.57 -20.91 -6.72
N VAL A 299 4.18 -22.09 -6.72
CA VAL A 299 3.96 -23.18 -7.70
C VAL A 299 3.20 -24.32 -7.03
#